data_AF-A0A1I0M002-F1
#
_entry.id   AF-A0A1I0M002-F1
#
_cell.length_a   1.000
_cell.length_b   1.000
_cell.length_c   1.000
_cell.angle_alpha   90.00
_cell.angle_beta   90.00
_cell.angle_gamma   90.00
#
_symmetry.space_group_name_H-M   'P 1'
#
loop_
_entity.id
_entity.type
_entity.pdbx_description
1 polymer ?
#
loop_
_entity_poly.entity_id
_entity_poly.type
_entity_poly.pdbx_seq_one_letter_code
_entity_poly.pdbx_strand_id
1 'polypeptide(L)'
;MEMKTARIVILFFALLSFVACDSNDEVIDKTEQIILYVSAETGTYQNVPDNNYVEGMRIKEKGESQWICVSFQEISGFTFENGYEYELLVNKIIVANPPQDAGNVKYELIKVISQTKKE
;
A
#
# COMPACT_ATOMS: atom_id res chain seq x y z
N MET A 1 -47.33 59.88 23.58
CA MET A 1 -48.02 58.58 23.48
C MET A 1 -46.96 57.51 23.67
N GLU A 2 -47.05 56.80 24.80
CA GLU A 2 -46.11 55.78 25.27
C GLU A 2 -46.07 54.58 24.30
N MET A 3 -44.89 54.19 23.81
CA MET A 3 -44.74 52.92 23.09
C MET A 3 -44.50 51.79 24.09
N LYS A 4 -45.54 50.96 24.26
CA LYS A 4 -45.48 49.71 25.02
C LYS A 4 -44.85 48.60 24.19
N THR A 5 -43.98 47.86 24.85
CA THR A 5 -43.26 46.65 24.44
C THR A 5 -44.15 45.53 23.89
N ALA A 6 -43.67 44.80 22.87
CA ALA A 6 -44.11 43.43 22.58
C ALA A 6 -43.04 42.61 21.81
N ARG A 7 -42.27 41.88 22.62
CA ARG A 7 -41.57 40.60 22.40
C ARG A 7 -41.65 39.99 20.99
N ILE A 8 -40.54 40.04 20.24
CA ILE A 8 -40.31 39.23 19.04
C ILE A 8 -40.05 37.79 19.50
N VAL A 9 -40.97 36.89 19.16
CA VAL A 9 -40.85 35.44 19.35
C VAL A 9 -39.82 34.93 18.34
N ILE A 10 -38.64 34.55 18.82
CA ILE A 10 -37.62 33.88 18.01
C ILE A 10 -38.04 32.41 17.87
N LEU A 11 -38.68 32.09 16.74
CA LEU A 11 -38.87 30.71 16.27
C LEU A 11 -37.54 30.22 15.68
N PHE A 12 -36.70 29.65 16.54
CA PHE A 12 -35.48 28.94 16.13
C PHE A 12 -35.91 27.62 15.45
N PHE A 13 -36.12 27.66 14.14
CA PHE A 13 -36.36 26.49 13.31
C PHE A 13 -35.05 25.69 13.28
N ALA A 14 -34.99 24.62 14.09
CA ALA A 14 -33.87 23.69 14.10
C ALA A 14 -33.80 22.95 12.75
N LEU A 15 -33.03 23.52 11.82
CA LEU A 15 -32.53 22.80 10.65
C LEU A 15 -31.38 21.90 11.12
N LEU A 16 -31.75 20.75 11.71
CA LEU A 16 -30.87 19.59 11.77
C LEU A 16 -30.78 19.00 10.37
N SER A 17 -29.96 19.64 9.54
CA SER A 17 -29.49 19.06 8.30
C SER A 17 -28.56 17.90 8.67
N PHE A 18 -29.10 16.69 8.74
CA PHE A 18 -28.29 15.48 8.64
C PHE A 18 -27.62 15.51 7.27
N VAL A 19 -26.38 15.97 7.22
CA VAL A 19 -25.48 15.62 6.12
C VAL A 19 -25.20 14.14 6.30
N ALA A 20 -26.04 13.31 5.67
CA ALA A 20 -25.68 11.93 5.42
C ALA A 20 -24.57 11.98 4.36
N CYS A 21 -23.31 11.83 4.80
CA CYS A 21 -22.24 11.47 3.89
C CYS A 21 -22.55 10.06 3.39
N ASP A 22 -23.02 9.98 2.15
CA ASP A 22 -23.02 8.74 1.37
C ASP A 22 -21.58 8.51 0.92
N SER A 23 -20.79 7.82 1.75
CA SER A 23 -19.51 7.27 1.30
C SER A 23 -19.82 6.00 0.51
N ASN A 24 -20.15 6.22 -0.75
CA ASN A 24 -20.10 5.17 -1.76
C ASN A 24 -18.61 4.86 -1.98
N ASP A 25 -18.03 4.05 -1.09
CA ASP A 25 -16.64 3.61 -1.16
C ASP A 25 -16.51 2.68 -2.37
N GLU A 26 -16.20 3.24 -3.54
CA GLU A 26 -15.75 2.45 -4.67
C GLU A 26 -14.49 1.68 -4.24
N VAL A 27 -14.58 0.35 -4.30
CA VAL A 27 -13.49 -0.57 -3.96
C VAL A 27 -12.48 -0.54 -5.12
N ILE A 28 -11.60 0.48 -5.10
CA ILE A 28 -10.58 0.72 -6.13
C ILE A 28 -9.22 0.31 -5.60
N ASP A 29 -8.41 -0.33 -6.44
CA ASP A 29 -7.01 -0.62 -6.14
C ASP A 29 -6.25 0.67 -5.82
N LYS A 30 -5.47 0.66 -4.75
CA LYS A 30 -4.64 1.81 -4.37
C LYS A 30 -3.23 1.62 -4.91
N THR A 31 -2.79 2.55 -5.75
CA THR A 31 -1.43 2.55 -6.30
C THR A 31 -0.62 3.71 -5.74
N GLU A 32 0.60 3.41 -5.28
CA GLU A 32 1.57 4.42 -4.84
C GLU A 32 2.98 4.10 -5.36
N GLN A 33 3.75 5.14 -5.68
CA GLN A 33 5.15 4.97 -6.07
C GLN A 33 6.03 4.98 -4.83
N ILE A 34 6.82 3.93 -4.67
CA ILE A 34 7.71 3.79 -3.52
C ILE A 34 9.12 3.37 -3.94
N ILE A 35 10.05 3.55 -3.01
CA ILE A 35 11.39 2.98 -3.10
C ILE A 35 11.37 1.60 -2.45
N LEU A 36 11.81 0.59 -3.18
CA LEU A 36 11.95 -0.78 -2.72
C LEU A 36 13.42 -1.20 -2.79
N TYR A 37 13.95 -1.68 -1.68
CA TYR A 37 15.30 -2.23 -1.62
C TYR A 37 15.27 -3.73 -1.86
N VAL A 38 16.25 -4.26 -2.61
CA VAL A 38 16.48 -5.69 -2.79
C VAL A 38 17.88 -6.03 -2.31
N SER A 39 18.01 -7.02 -1.44
CA SER A 39 19.31 -7.47 -0.90
C SER A 39 20.08 -8.30 -1.91
N ALA A 40 21.41 -8.27 -1.83
CA ALA A 40 22.30 -9.20 -2.53
C ALA A 40 22.17 -10.66 -2.07
N GLU A 41 21.60 -10.87 -0.88
CA GLU A 41 21.38 -12.19 -0.29
C GLU A 41 19.94 -12.65 -0.46
N THR A 42 19.79 -13.95 -0.70
CA THR A 42 18.51 -14.65 -0.69
C THR A 42 18.10 -15.03 0.73
N GLY A 43 16.83 -15.34 0.91
CA GLY A 43 16.32 -15.99 2.12
C GLY A 43 15.27 -17.03 1.75
N THR A 44 14.52 -17.50 2.74
CA THR A 44 13.49 -18.51 2.54
C THR A 44 12.12 -17.98 2.95
N TYR A 45 11.11 -18.24 2.14
CA TYR A 45 9.71 -17.96 2.47
C TYR A 45 8.86 -19.23 2.37
N GLN A 46 7.72 -19.24 3.06
CA GLN A 46 6.78 -20.35 3.00
C GLN A 46 5.97 -20.25 1.71
N ASN A 47 6.08 -21.26 0.85
CA ASN A 47 5.18 -21.45 -0.27
C ASN A 47 3.90 -22.09 0.28
N VAL A 48 2.82 -21.31 0.35
CA VAL A 48 1.54 -21.75 0.92
C VAL A 48 0.92 -22.93 0.15
N PRO A 49 0.89 -22.94 -1.20
CA PRO A 49 0.32 -24.06 -1.95
C PRO A 49 0.92 -25.43 -1.62
N ASP A 50 2.24 -25.53 -1.54
CA ASP A 50 2.95 -26.81 -1.33
C ASP A 50 3.38 -27.04 0.12
N ASN A 51 3.11 -26.08 1.01
CA ASN A 51 3.51 -26.07 2.43
C ASN A 51 4.99 -26.43 2.65
N ASN A 52 5.87 -25.85 1.82
CA ASN A 52 7.31 -26.00 1.93
C ASN A 52 7.99 -24.62 2.03
N TYR A 53 9.29 -24.62 2.32
CA TYR A 53 10.11 -23.41 2.30
C TYR A 53 10.94 -23.40 1.04
N VAL A 54 10.87 -22.30 0.29
CA VAL A 54 11.61 -22.11 -0.96
C VAL A 54 12.47 -20.86 -0.88
N GLU A 55 13.54 -20.84 -1.64
CA GLU A 55 14.43 -19.70 -1.75
C GLU A 55 13.75 -18.53 -2.48
N GLY A 56 14.02 -17.31 -2.04
CA GLY A 56 13.50 -16.09 -2.63
C GLY A 56 14.39 -14.88 -2.37
N MET A 57 14.05 -13.76 -3.00
CA MET A 57 14.75 -12.49 -2.80
C MET A 57 14.27 -11.81 -1.52
N ARG A 58 15.18 -11.10 -0.85
CA ARG A 58 14.84 -10.26 0.31
C ARG A 58 14.52 -8.85 -0.16
N ILE A 59 13.32 -8.37 0.14
CA ILE A 59 12.88 -7.02 -0.19
C ILE A 59 12.54 -6.22 1.07
N LYS A 60 12.64 -4.89 0.98
CA LYS A 60 12.26 -3.97 2.05
C LYS A 60 11.81 -2.63 1.49
N GLU A 61 10.63 -2.18 1.87
CA GLU A 61 10.14 -0.86 1.51
C GLU A 61 10.92 0.24 2.26
N LYS A 62 11.14 1.38 1.63
CA LYS A 62 11.80 2.51 2.28
C LYS A 62 10.96 3.03 3.44
N GLY A 63 11.58 3.07 4.63
CA GLY A 63 10.92 3.44 5.88
C GLY A 63 10.62 2.23 6.77
N GLU A 64 10.58 1.03 6.20
CA GLU A 64 10.42 -0.21 6.96
C GLU A 64 11.75 -0.68 7.56
N SER A 65 11.64 -1.35 8.71
CA SER A 65 12.81 -1.89 9.43
C SER A 65 13.11 -3.34 9.05
N GLN A 66 12.10 -4.09 8.64
CA GLN A 66 12.19 -5.53 8.42
C GLN A 66 12.34 -5.88 6.94
N TRP A 67 13.22 -6.83 6.66
CA TRP A 67 13.29 -7.47 5.34
C TRP A 67 12.29 -8.63 5.29
N ILE A 68 11.60 -8.78 4.17
CA ILE A 68 10.74 -9.94 3.90
C ILE A 68 11.31 -10.74 2.74
N CYS A 69 11.15 -12.06 2.79
CA CYS A 69 11.52 -12.94 1.67
C CYS A 69 10.30 -13.17 0.80
N VAL A 70 10.46 -13.00 -0.51
CA VAL A 70 9.39 -13.16 -1.51
C VAL A 70 9.90 -13.95 -2.71
N SER A 71 8.98 -14.41 -3.54
CA SER A 71 9.30 -15.06 -4.82
C SER A 71 10.21 -14.17 -5.66
N PHE A 72 11.11 -14.76 -6.45
CA PHE A 72 11.88 -14.03 -7.46
C PHE A 72 11.02 -13.35 -8.54
N GLN A 73 9.73 -13.68 -8.60
CA GLN A 73 8.74 -13.11 -9.52
C GLN A 73 7.81 -12.07 -8.87
N GLU A 74 8.01 -11.74 -7.58
CA GLU A 74 7.13 -10.84 -6.83
C GLU A 74 7.07 -9.42 -7.43
N ILE A 75 8.17 -8.98 -8.05
CA ILE A 75 8.28 -7.66 -8.68
C ILE A 75 8.19 -7.83 -10.20
N SER A 76 7.05 -7.47 -10.76
CA SER A 76 6.83 -7.53 -12.22
C SER A 76 7.82 -6.64 -12.95
N GLY A 77 8.44 -7.18 -14.02
CA GLY A 77 9.43 -6.46 -14.83
C GLY A 77 10.85 -6.39 -14.22
N PHE A 78 11.07 -6.95 -13.03
CA PHE A 78 12.38 -7.05 -12.41
C PHE A 78 12.97 -8.46 -12.54
N THR A 79 14.28 -8.56 -12.73
CA THR A 79 15.02 -9.84 -12.71
C THR A 79 16.13 -9.73 -11.68
N PHE A 80 16.07 -10.60 -10.68
CA PHE A 80 17.06 -10.65 -9.61
C PHE A 80 18.37 -11.28 -10.08
N GLU A 81 19.51 -10.66 -9.74
CA GLU A 81 20.83 -11.27 -9.86
C GLU A 81 21.46 -11.43 -8.48
N ASN A 82 21.91 -12.64 -8.17
CA ASN A 82 22.53 -12.96 -6.89
C ASN A 82 23.83 -12.14 -6.69
N GLY A 83 24.05 -11.65 -5.47
CA GLY A 83 25.22 -10.83 -5.14
C GLY A 83 25.08 -9.34 -5.49
N TYR A 84 23.91 -8.87 -5.94
CA TYR A 84 23.64 -7.46 -6.20
C TYR A 84 22.60 -6.87 -5.24
N GLU A 85 22.91 -5.70 -4.68
CA GLU A 85 21.95 -4.87 -3.97
C GLU A 85 21.30 -3.89 -4.95
N TYR A 86 20.00 -3.69 -4.82
CA TYR A 86 19.22 -2.80 -5.68
C TYR A 86 18.42 -1.78 -4.89
N GLU A 87 18.33 -0.57 -5.44
CA GLU A 87 17.29 0.39 -5.13
C GLU A 87 16.37 0.51 -6.34
N LEU A 88 15.09 0.22 -6.16
CA LEU A 88 14.08 0.21 -7.22
C LEU A 88 13.03 1.27 -6.96
N LEU A 89 12.61 1.98 -8.00
CA LEU A 89 11.34 2.70 -8.01
C LEU A 89 10.27 1.76 -8.55
N VAL A 90 9.21 1.53 -7.77
CA VAL A 90 8.13 0.60 -8.12
C VAL A 90 6.76 1.25 -7.91
N ASN A 91 5.76 0.79 -8.66
CA ASN A 91 4.36 0.95 -8.27
C ASN A 91 4.02 -0.16 -7.26
N LYS A 92 3.64 0.22 -6.05
CA LYS A 92 3.00 -0.67 -5.08
C LYS A 92 1.49 -0.59 -5.28
N ILE A 93 0.88 -1.72 -5.61
CA ILE A 93 -0.55 -1.84 -5.86
C ILE A 93 -1.15 -2.65 -4.72
N ILE A 94 -2.04 -2.01 -3.95
CA ILE A 94 -2.83 -2.66 -2.92
C ILE A 94 -4.17 -3.04 -3.56
N VAL A 95 -4.34 -4.34 -3.79
CA VAL A 95 -5.54 -4.91 -4.41
C VAL A 95 -6.68 -4.84 -3.41
N ALA A 96 -7.78 -4.22 -3.81
CA ALA A 96 -8.89 -3.92 -2.90
C ALA A 96 -9.75 -5.15 -2.59
N ASN A 97 -9.78 -6.14 -3.49
CA ASN A 97 -10.47 -7.43 -3.28
C ASN A 97 -9.56 -8.61 -3.63
N PRO A 98 -8.54 -8.92 -2.80
CA PRO A 98 -7.63 -10.03 -3.06
C PRO A 98 -8.34 -11.38 -2.87
N PRO A 99 -7.93 -12.44 -3.58
CA PRO A 99 -8.30 -13.81 -3.22
C PRO A 99 -7.96 -14.10 -1.76
N GLN A 100 -8.75 -14.92 -1.06
CA GLN A 100 -8.51 -15.22 0.37
C GLN A 100 -7.12 -15.81 0.65
N ASP A 101 -6.55 -16.53 -0.32
CA ASP A 101 -5.28 -17.25 -0.19
C ASP A 101 -4.10 -16.51 -0.83
N ALA A 102 -4.27 -15.25 -1.25
CA ALA A 102 -3.24 -14.46 -1.92
C ALA A 102 -2.93 -13.16 -1.17
N GLY A 103 -1.68 -12.74 -1.23
CA GLY A 103 -1.28 -11.42 -0.77
C GLY A 103 -2.03 -10.31 -1.50
N ASN A 104 -2.28 -9.20 -0.79
CA ASN A 104 -2.98 -8.04 -1.35
C ASN A 104 -2.05 -6.99 -1.96
N VAL A 105 -0.74 -7.22 -1.98
CA VAL A 105 0.26 -6.29 -2.50
C VAL A 105 0.89 -6.86 -3.76
N LYS A 106 1.05 -6.02 -4.78
CA LYS A 106 1.85 -6.32 -5.98
C LYS A 106 2.84 -5.19 -6.22
N TYR A 107 4.01 -5.54 -6.74
CA TYR A 107 5.02 -4.56 -7.15
C TYR A 107 5.24 -4.61 -8.66
N GLU A 108 5.30 -3.46 -9.30
CA GLU A 108 5.67 -3.33 -10.71
C GLU A 108 6.87 -2.39 -10.85
N LEU A 109 7.93 -2.85 -11.50
CA LEU A 109 9.14 -2.07 -11.71
C LEU A 109 8.85 -0.87 -12.61
N ILE A 110 9.21 0.32 -12.13
CA ILE A 110 9.26 1.55 -12.94
C ILE A 110 10.68 1.79 -13.42
N LYS A 111 11.64 1.71 -12.49
CA LYS A 111 13.05 2.02 -12.77
C LYS A 111 14.00 1.39 -11.75
N VAL A 112 15.13 0.89 -12.22
CA VAL A 112 16.29 0.59 -11.35
C VAL A 112 17.03 1.90 -11.06
N ILE A 113 17.05 2.32 -9.80
CA ILE A 113 17.74 3.54 -9.36
C ILE A 113 19.23 3.26 -9.18
N SER A 114 19.57 2.14 -8.52
CA SER A 114 20.94 1.67 -8.34
C SER A 114 21.01 0.16 -8.37
N GLN A 115 22.18 -0.34 -8.80
CA GLN A 115 22.55 -1.75 -8.77
C GLN A 115 24.03 -1.80 -8.39
N THR A 116 24.33 -2.42 -7.25
CA THR A 116 25.68 -2.47 -6.68
C THR A 116 26.05 -3.91 -6.39
N LYS A 117 27.18 -4.38 -6.91
CA LYS A 117 27.70 -5.70 -6.57
C LYS A 117 28.23 -5.69 -5.14
N LYS A 118 27.81 -6.65 -4.32
CA LYS A 118 28.34 -6.87 -2.98
C LYS A 118 29.61 -7.70 -3.09
N GLU A 119 30.71 -7.17 -2.57
CA GLU A 119 32.02 -7.84 -2.49
C GLU A 119 32.08 -8.83 -1.33
#